data_AF-A0A4U0WQU8-F1
#
_entry.id   AF-A0A4U0WQU8-F1
#
_cell.length_a   1.000
_cell.length_b   1.000
_cell.length_c   1.000
_cell.angle_alpha   90.00
_cell.angle_beta   90.00
_cell.angle_gamma   90.00
#
_symmetry.space_group_name_H-M   'P 1'
#
loop_
_entity.id
_entity.type
_entity.pdbx_description
1 polymer ?
#
loop_
_entity_poly.entity_id
_entity_poly.type
_entity_poly.pdbx_seq_one_letter_code
_entity_poly.pdbx_strand_id
1 'polypeptide(L)'
;SSLLNALFGRTNIKDAHVSKRPGRTRTMNGFGVSGGLAMGAAPKEAQREAMWKRFPRGGCVVVDMPGYGGGSREAWGKEAMKYLEGRKQLRRTFVLVDAEHGLKRTDVELLTHLRRQGIAHQIVLSKTDKLLYPGAKPPGPLKLNNGLLKLRDLCGTIRSKLNQEAGGRDTMVDILCCSSEKSLDERNKHRKLGIDEVRWAVLSACGLECDGEGNRKRGLSQDIKILEEEDE
;
A
#
# COMPACT_ATOMS: atom_id res chain seq x y z
N SER A 1 -1.02 -3.33 -8.08
CA SER A 1 -1.94 -4.44 -8.43
C SER A 1 -1.65 -5.81 -7.76
N SER A 2 -0.49 -6.49 -7.92
CA SER A 2 -0.29 -7.83 -7.28
C SER A 2 -0.41 -7.81 -5.76
N LEU A 3 0.13 -6.76 -5.14
CA LEU A 3 -0.01 -6.52 -3.71
C LEU A 3 -1.48 -6.35 -3.31
N LEU A 4 -2.30 -5.67 -4.11
CA LEU A 4 -3.72 -5.46 -3.80
C LEU A 4 -4.49 -6.77 -3.73
N ASN A 5 -4.29 -7.66 -4.69
CA ASN A 5 -4.92 -8.98 -4.64
C ASN A 5 -4.48 -9.78 -3.40
N ALA A 6 -3.19 -9.67 -3.02
CA ALA A 6 -2.72 -10.29 -1.79
C ALA A 6 -3.36 -9.65 -0.55
N LEU A 7 -3.48 -8.31 -0.51
CA LEU A 7 -4.12 -7.58 0.58
C LEU A 7 -5.60 -7.94 0.73
N PHE A 8 -6.35 -8.07 -0.37
CA PHE A 8 -7.77 -8.44 -0.30
C PHE A 8 -7.97 -9.90 0.10
N GLY A 9 -6.97 -10.76 -0.08
CA GLY A 9 -6.99 -12.14 0.42
C GLY A 9 -8.04 -13.05 -0.23
N ARG A 10 -8.66 -12.61 -1.33
CA ARG A 10 -9.66 -13.38 -2.06
C ARG A 10 -8.93 -14.39 -2.96
N THR A 11 -9.05 -15.68 -2.65
CA THR A 11 -8.32 -16.75 -3.35
C THR A 11 -8.85 -17.01 -4.77
N ASN A 12 -10.16 -16.80 -4.99
CA ASN A 12 -10.83 -17.16 -6.24
C ASN A 12 -11.11 -15.96 -7.16
N ILE A 13 -10.87 -14.73 -6.69
CA ILE A 13 -11.19 -13.51 -7.41
C ILE A 13 -9.96 -12.60 -7.41
N LYS A 14 -9.56 -12.15 -8.59
CA LYS A 14 -8.49 -11.14 -8.76
C LYS A 14 -9.15 -9.82 -9.11
N ASP A 15 -9.41 -8.99 -8.10
CA ASP A 15 -10.05 -7.69 -8.28
C ASP A 15 -9.12 -6.72 -9.05
N ALA A 16 -7.81 -6.77 -8.82
CA ALA A 16 -6.83 -5.95 -9.52
C ALA A 16 -6.14 -6.71 -10.66
N HIS A 17 -6.12 -6.13 -11.86
CA HIS A 17 -5.46 -6.73 -13.02
C HIS A 17 -3.93 -6.67 -12.89
N VAL A 18 -3.26 -7.82 -13.03
CA VAL A 18 -1.78 -7.93 -12.92
C VAL A 18 -1.15 -8.16 -14.29
N SER A 19 0.00 -7.54 -14.55
CA SER A 19 0.80 -7.74 -15.76
C SER A 19 2.27 -7.94 -15.38
N LYS A 20 2.97 -8.79 -16.14
CA LYS A 20 4.43 -8.94 -16.03
C LYS A 20 5.18 -7.74 -16.64
N ARG A 21 4.55 -7.01 -17.57
CA ARG A 21 5.11 -5.79 -18.19
C ARG A 21 4.81 -4.56 -17.32
N PRO A 22 5.80 -3.68 -17.06
CA PRO A 22 5.60 -2.44 -16.33
C PRO A 22 4.65 -1.48 -17.09
N GLY A 23 4.03 -0.54 -16.37
CA GLY A 23 3.17 0.50 -16.98
C GLY A 23 1.77 0.05 -17.39
N ARG A 24 1.25 -1.06 -16.83
CA ARG A 24 -0.07 -1.59 -17.20
C ARG A 24 -1.23 -0.79 -16.62
N THR A 25 -1.13 -0.34 -15.37
CA THR A 25 -2.14 0.53 -14.75
C THR A 25 -2.03 1.92 -15.36
N ARG A 26 -3.04 2.31 -16.14
CA ARG A 26 -3.12 3.59 -16.86
C ARG A 26 -4.12 4.57 -16.27
N THR A 27 -4.98 4.07 -15.39
CA THR A 27 -6.06 4.78 -14.72
C THR A 27 -5.91 4.59 -13.21
N MET A 28 -6.44 5.53 -12.45
CA MET A 28 -6.57 5.39 -11.01
C MET A 28 -7.76 4.47 -10.71
N ASN A 29 -7.51 3.34 -10.05
CA ASN A 29 -8.56 2.35 -9.75
C ASN A 29 -8.83 2.32 -8.25
N GLY A 30 -10.06 2.63 -7.85
CA GLY A 30 -10.51 2.56 -6.45
C GLY A 30 -11.18 1.23 -6.12
N PHE A 31 -10.81 0.64 -4.99
CA PHE A 31 -11.36 -0.61 -4.47
C PHE A 31 -11.97 -0.35 -3.10
N GLY A 32 -13.29 -0.50 -2.98
CA GLY A 32 -13.99 -0.39 -1.71
C GLY A 32 -13.82 -1.64 -0.86
N VAL A 33 -13.31 -1.46 0.36
CA VAL A 33 -13.13 -2.53 1.36
C VAL A 33 -14.08 -2.26 2.51
N SER A 34 -14.99 -3.21 2.75
CA SER A 34 -15.96 -3.12 3.85
C SER A 34 -16.06 -4.45 4.60
N GLY A 35 -16.35 -4.39 5.90
CA GLY A 35 -16.42 -5.54 6.81
C GLY A 35 -17.67 -6.41 6.66
N GLY A 36 -18.09 -6.75 5.43
CA GLY A 36 -19.12 -7.77 5.21
C GLY A 36 -20.20 -7.43 4.17
N LEU A 37 -20.32 -6.18 3.71
CA LEU A 37 -21.15 -5.88 2.54
C LEU A 37 -20.34 -6.13 1.27
N ALA A 38 -20.75 -7.14 0.51
CA ALA A 38 -20.27 -7.33 -0.86
C ALA A 38 -20.75 -6.16 -1.72
N MET A 39 -19.90 -5.15 -1.87
CA MET A 39 -20.07 -4.15 -2.91
C MET A 39 -19.72 -4.83 -4.23
N GLY A 40 -20.72 -5.03 -5.10
CA GLY A 40 -20.53 -5.64 -6.42
C GLY A 40 -19.63 -4.80 -7.33
N ALA A 41 -19.67 -5.06 -8.65
CA ALA A 41 -18.98 -4.22 -9.63
C ALA A 41 -19.37 -2.73 -9.46
N ALA A 42 -18.47 -1.82 -9.89
CA ALA A 42 -18.76 -0.39 -9.88
C ALA A 42 -20.12 -0.14 -10.57
N PRO A 43 -21.06 0.55 -9.90
CA PRO A 43 -22.39 0.78 -10.46
C PRO A 43 -22.31 1.64 -11.72
N LYS A 44 -23.34 1.56 -12.57
CA LYS A 44 -23.48 2.43 -13.75
C LYS A 44 -23.40 3.89 -13.32
N GLU A 45 -22.96 4.77 -14.22
CA GLU A 45 -22.65 6.18 -13.92
C GLU A 45 -23.76 6.90 -13.15
N ALA A 46 -25.02 6.74 -13.57
CA ALA A 46 -26.21 7.29 -12.91
C ALA A 46 -26.47 6.77 -11.48
N GLN A 47 -25.82 5.69 -11.06
CA GLN A 47 -26.02 5.03 -9.76
C GLN A 47 -24.79 5.15 -8.84
N ARG A 48 -23.67 5.72 -9.33
CA ARG A 48 -22.42 5.82 -8.56
C ARG A 48 -22.56 6.67 -7.32
N GLU A 49 -23.26 7.80 -7.43
CA GLU A 49 -23.42 8.74 -6.33
C GLU A 49 -24.27 8.15 -5.19
N ALA A 50 -25.41 7.53 -5.53
CA ALA A 50 -26.29 6.87 -4.56
C ALA A 50 -25.62 5.66 -3.88
N MET A 51 -24.79 4.91 -4.61
CA MET A 51 -24.00 3.81 -4.05
C MET A 51 -22.84 4.27 -3.18
N TRP A 52 -22.20 5.40 -3.50
CA TRP A 52 -21.17 6.00 -2.65
C TRP A 52 -21.76 6.52 -1.34
N LYS A 53 -22.96 7.12 -1.38
CA LYS A 53 -23.75 7.47 -0.20
C LYS A 53 -24.14 6.23 0.65
N ARG A 54 -24.23 5.04 0.03
CA ARG A 54 -24.44 3.74 0.69
C ARG A 54 -23.16 3.05 1.15
N PHE A 55 -21.97 3.61 0.90
CA PHE A 55 -20.73 3.00 1.35
C PHE A 55 -20.76 2.91 2.89
N PRO A 56 -20.71 1.70 3.47
CA PRO A 56 -21.02 1.51 4.88
C PRO A 56 -20.03 2.25 5.78
N ARG A 57 -20.54 2.84 6.86
CA ARG A 57 -19.70 3.44 7.91
C ARG A 57 -18.71 2.40 8.42
N GLY A 58 -17.41 2.74 8.41
CA GLY A 58 -16.34 1.84 8.81
C GLY A 58 -15.78 0.93 7.71
N GLY A 59 -15.84 1.34 6.45
CA GLY A 59 -15.03 0.80 5.36
C GLY A 59 -13.94 1.79 4.91
N CYS A 60 -13.03 1.34 4.04
CA CYS A 60 -12.03 2.20 3.42
C CYS A 60 -11.97 1.97 1.90
N VAL A 61 -11.33 2.90 1.17
CA VAL A 61 -11.08 2.74 -0.26
C VAL A 61 -9.58 2.70 -0.50
N VAL A 62 -9.13 1.61 -1.12
CA VAL A 62 -7.73 1.45 -1.53
C VAL A 62 -7.62 1.84 -2.99
N VAL A 63 -6.65 2.69 -3.33
CA VAL A 63 -6.50 3.22 -4.68
C VAL A 63 -5.20 2.70 -5.32
N ASP A 64 -5.32 1.98 -6.44
CA ASP A 64 -4.19 1.61 -7.32
C ASP A 64 -3.92 2.77 -8.27
N MET A 65 -2.81 3.45 -8.07
CA MET A 65 -2.38 4.53 -8.96
C MET A 65 -1.53 3.97 -10.11
N PRO A 66 -1.52 4.64 -11.29
CA PRO A 66 -0.52 4.33 -12.31
C PRO A 66 0.88 4.44 -11.71
N GLY A 67 1.79 3.55 -12.13
CA GLY A 67 3.18 3.59 -11.66
C GLY A 67 3.85 4.91 -12.03
N TYR A 68 4.89 5.31 -11.30
CA TYR A 68 5.61 6.59 -11.48
C TYR A 68 7.06 6.43 -12.00
N GLY A 69 7.49 5.19 -12.29
CA GLY A 69 8.84 4.91 -12.83
C GLY A 69 8.96 5.12 -14.35
N GLY A 70 10.09 4.75 -14.95
CA GLY A 70 10.42 5.00 -16.37
C GLY A 70 9.51 4.37 -17.45
N GLY A 71 8.46 3.64 -17.06
CA GLY A 71 7.37 3.20 -17.95
C GLY A 71 6.07 3.98 -17.78
N SER A 72 6.07 5.03 -16.95
CA SER A 72 4.96 5.93 -16.72
C SER A 72 5.04 7.13 -17.64
N ARG A 73 3.89 7.58 -18.14
CA ARG A 73 3.82 8.84 -18.90
C ARG A 73 3.81 10.00 -17.90
N GLU A 74 4.53 11.08 -18.17
CA GLU A 74 4.57 12.28 -17.32
C GLU A 74 3.17 12.81 -16.95
N ALA A 75 2.22 12.74 -17.89
CA ALA A 75 0.83 13.11 -17.67
C ALA A 75 0.16 12.31 -16.53
N TRP A 76 0.51 11.02 -16.36
CA TRP A 76 -0.01 10.20 -15.26
C TRP A 76 0.58 10.62 -13.91
N GLY A 77 1.82 11.08 -13.91
CA GLY A 77 2.45 11.68 -12.73
C GLY A 77 1.69 12.92 -12.26
N LYS A 78 1.33 13.84 -13.18
CA LYS A 78 0.63 15.08 -12.81
C LYS A 78 -0.73 14.84 -12.14
N GLU A 79 -1.55 13.96 -12.71
CA GLU A 79 -2.87 13.64 -12.13
C GLU A 79 -2.74 12.86 -10.82
N ALA A 80 -1.73 11.99 -10.71
CA ALA A 80 -1.41 11.31 -9.46
C ALA A 80 -1.05 12.33 -8.36
N MET A 81 -0.19 13.30 -8.65
CA MET A 81 0.21 14.33 -7.68
C MET A 81 -0.96 15.19 -7.24
N LYS A 82 -1.81 15.65 -8.18
CA LYS A 82 -3.04 16.39 -7.84
C LYS A 82 -3.93 15.63 -6.86
N TYR A 83 -4.08 14.32 -7.07
CA TYR A 83 -4.85 13.49 -6.15
C TYR A 83 -4.21 13.40 -4.77
N LEU A 84 -2.89 13.19 -4.71
CA LEU A 84 -2.15 13.07 -3.45
C LEU A 84 -2.17 14.36 -2.63
N GLU A 85 -2.13 15.52 -3.30
CA GLU A 85 -2.11 16.84 -2.65
C GLU A 85 -3.52 17.37 -2.32
N GLY A 86 -4.51 17.11 -3.18
CA GLY A 86 -5.83 17.73 -3.07
C GLY A 86 -6.87 16.90 -2.33
N ARG A 87 -6.67 15.59 -2.16
CA ARG A 87 -7.70 14.70 -1.61
C ARG A 87 -7.74 14.75 -0.08
N LYS A 88 -8.67 15.54 0.48
CA LYS A 88 -8.89 15.67 1.94
C LYS A 88 -9.13 14.34 2.66
N GLN A 89 -9.72 13.34 2.00
CA GLN A 89 -10.00 12.02 2.58
C GLN A 89 -8.81 11.06 2.52
N LEU A 90 -7.69 11.45 1.90
CA LEU A 90 -6.49 10.61 1.83
C LEU A 90 -5.90 10.43 3.23
N ARG A 91 -5.88 9.18 3.70
CA ARG A 91 -5.39 8.85 5.04
C ARG A 91 -3.92 8.50 5.08
N ARG A 92 -3.42 7.76 4.08
CA ARG A 92 -2.02 7.35 3.99
C ARG A 92 -1.66 6.92 2.57
N THR A 93 -0.47 7.30 2.14
CA THR A 93 0.14 6.89 0.87
C THR A 93 1.14 5.79 1.10
N PHE A 94 0.97 4.64 0.44
CA PHE A 94 1.94 3.53 0.51
C PHE A 94 2.83 3.55 -0.73
N VAL A 95 4.11 3.85 -0.55
CA VAL A 95 5.08 3.91 -1.65
C VAL A 95 5.75 2.55 -1.78
N LEU A 96 5.53 1.90 -2.92
CA LEU A 96 6.05 0.56 -3.20
C LEU A 96 7.46 0.65 -3.79
N VAL A 97 8.43 0.13 -3.05
CA VAL A 97 9.83 0.00 -3.49
C VAL A 97 10.12 -1.47 -3.74
N ASP A 98 10.86 -1.78 -4.81
CA ASP A 98 11.25 -3.15 -5.14
C ASP A 98 12.48 -3.55 -4.31
N ALA A 99 12.36 -4.56 -3.45
CA ALA A 99 13.46 -4.98 -2.57
C ALA A 99 14.69 -5.52 -3.33
N GLU A 100 14.52 -5.98 -4.58
CA GLU A 100 15.64 -6.45 -5.41
C GLU A 100 16.53 -5.29 -5.89
N HIS A 101 15.93 -4.12 -6.11
CA HIS A 101 16.61 -2.96 -6.68
C HIS A 101 16.89 -1.85 -5.65
N GLY A 102 16.11 -1.81 -4.57
CA GLY A 102 16.15 -0.72 -3.59
C GLY A 102 15.60 0.60 -4.13
N LEU A 103 15.96 1.70 -3.47
CA LEU A 103 15.51 3.06 -3.80
C LEU A 103 16.10 3.54 -5.14
N LYS A 104 15.22 3.80 -6.10
CA LYS A 104 15.53 4.53 -7.33
C LYS A 104 15.45 6.04 -7.10
N ARG A 105 16.03 6.80 -8.03
CA ARG A 105 15.98 8.27 -7.99
C ARG A 105 14.54 8.80 -7.94
N THR A 106 13.65 8.24 -8.77
CA THR A 106 12.22 8.61 -8.79
C THR A 106 11.51 8.31 -7.46
N ASP A 107 11.93 7.27 -6.74
CA ASP A 107 11.38 6.94 -5.42
C ASP A 107 11.78 8.00 -4.40
N VAL A 108 13.04 8.42 -4.43
CA VAL A 108 13.57 9.47 -3.54
C VAL A 108 12.87 10.80 -3.81
N GLU A 109 12.74 11.21 -5.08
CA GLU A 109 12.04 12.44 -5.46
C GLU A 109 10.58 12.45 -4.98
N LEU A 110 9.86 11.34 -5.17
CA LEU A 110 8.48 11.20 -4.70
C LEU A 110 8.39 11.27 -3.16
N LEU A 111 9.23 10.50 -2.44
CA LEU A 111 9.20 10.47 -0.97
C LEU A 111 9.57 11.83 -0.36
N THR A 112 10.58 12.51 -0.92
CA THR A 112 10.96 13.86 -0.51
C THR A 112 9.83 14.84 -0.77
N HIS A 113 9.14 14.74 -1.91
CA HIS A 113 7.97 15.58 -2.20
C HIS A 113 6.82 15.33 -1.21
N LEU A 114 6.44 14.08 -0.98
CA LEU A 114 5.38 13.71 -0.03
C LEU A 114 5.68 14.25 1.37
N ARG A 115 6.94 14.14 1.81
CA ARG A 115 7.41 14.70 3.09
C ARG A 115 7.27 16.22 3.12
N ARG A 116 7.73 16.92 2.07
CA ARG A 116 7.65 18.39 1.98
C ARG A 116 6.21 18.92 2.01
N GLN A 117 5.28 18.18 1.40
CA GLN A 117 3.85 18.53 1.40
C GLN A 117 3.10 18.08 2.68
N GLY A 118 3.79 17.44 3.64
CA GLY A 118 3.15 16.91 4.84
C GLY A 118 2.18 15.76 4.58
N ILE A 119 2.28 15.10 3.42
CA ILE A 119 1.41 13.98 3.05
C ILE A 119 1.89 12.73 3.80
N ALA A 120 1.01 12.17 4.64
CA ALA A 120 1.29 10.96 5.41
C ALA A 120 1.61 9.79 4.47
N HIS A 121 2.80 9.22 4.59
CA HIS A 121 3.26 8.14 3.73
C HIS A 121 4.02 7.07 4.50
N GLN A 122 4.04 5.86 3.93
CA GLN A 122 4.78 4.72 4.46
C GLN A 122 5.42 3.94 3.31
N ILE A 123 6.64 3.46 3.53
CA ILE A 123 7.37 2.68 2.53
C ILE A 123 7.00 1.21 2.69
N VAL A 124 6.71 0.56 1.55
CA VAL A 124 6.50 -0.87 1.47
C VAL A 124 7.54 -1.47 0.52
N LEU A 125 8.54 -2.15 1.09
CA LEU A 125 9.46 -2.98 0.35
C LEU A 125 8.74 -4.24 -0.13
N SER A 126 8.46 -4.27 -1.42
CA SER A 126 7.81 -5.39 -2.10
C SER A 126 8.83 -6.40 -2.61
N LYS A 127 8.37 -7.61 -2.95
CA LYS A 127 9.18 -8.71 -3.48
C LYS A 127 10.33 -9.15 -2.56
N THR A 128 10.13 -9.05 -1.24
CA THR A 128 11.14 -9.48 -0.26
C THR A 128 11.48 -10.97 -0.36
N ASP A 129 10.59 -11.76 -0.97
CA ASP A 129 10.87 -13.15 -1.32
C ASP A 129 12.12 -13.30 -2.21
N LYS A 130 12.48 -12.33 -3.05
CA LYS A 130 13.70 -12.44 -3.88
C LYS A 130 14.98 -12.43 -3.04
N LEU A 131 14.95 -11.78 -1.87
CA LEU A 131 16.07 -11.76 -0.92
C LEU A 131 16.03 -12.94 0.06
N LEU A 132 14.84 -13.24 0.58
CA LEU A 132 14.68 -14.26 1.63
C LEU A 132 14.61 -15.67 1.06
N TYR A 133 13.95 -15.82 -0.08
CA TYR A 133 13.55 -17.10 -0.66
C TYR A 133 13.54 -17.00 -2.19
N PRO A 134 14.69 -16.80 -2.89
CA PRO A 134 14.71 -16.65 -4.35
C PRO A 134 14.31 -17.92 -5.10
N GLY A 135 14.72 -19.09 -4.59
CA GLY A 135 14.49 -20.39 -5.24
C GLY A 135 13.06 -20.93 -5.16
N ALA A 136 12.83 -22.12 -5.70
CA ALA A 136 11.52 -22.78 -5.68
C ALA A 136 11.21 -23.54 -4.38
N LYS A 137 12.24 -23.92 -3.62
CA LYS A 137 12.14 -24.65 -2.34
C LYS A 137 12.53 -23.75 -1.15
N PRO A 138 11.89 -23.92 0.02
CA PRO A 138 12.19 -23.08 1.18
C PRO A 138 13.69 -23.11 1.51
N PRO A 139 14.30 -21.95 1.81
CA PRO A 139 15.69 -21.89 2.20
C PRO A 139 15.90 -22.60 3.54
N GLY A 140 17.04 -23.27 3.70
CA GLY A 140 17.45 -23.74 5.02
C GLY A 140 17.73 -22.56 5.98
N PRO A 141 17.77 -22.79 7.31
CA PRO A 141 17.86 -21.74 8.32
C PRO A 141 19.00 -20.73 8.10
N LEU A 142 20.20 -21.20 7.75
CA LEU A 142 21.36 -20.33 7.49
C LEU A 142 21.13 -19.39 6.30
N LYS A 143 20.53 -19.90 5.20
CA LYS A 143 20.24 -19.09 4.01
C LYS A 143 19.17 -18.05 4.31
N LEU A 144 18.14 -18.43 5.08
CA LEU A 144 17.11 -17.51 5.52
C LEU A 144 17.69 -16.39 6.41
N ASN A 145 18.54 -16.74 7.37
CA ASN A 145 19.22 -15.76 8.22
C ASN A 145 20.05 -14.76 7.40
N ASN A 146 20.82 -15.25 6.43
CA ASN A 146 21.58 -14.38 5.53
C ASN A 146 20.68 -13.47 4.69
N GLY A 147 19.52 -13.97 4.23
CA GLY A 147 18.51 -13.15 3.56
C GLY A 147 17.93 -12.06 4.46
N LEU A 148 17.66 -12.38 5.73
CA LEU A 148 17.15 -11.43 6.72
C LEU A 148 18.17 -10.33 7.04
N LEU A 149 19.46 -10.68 7.16
CA LEU A 149 20.54 -9.70 7.32
C LEU A 149 20.61 -8.75 6.12
N LYS A 150 20.57 -9.27 4.88
CA LYS A 150 20.52 -8.44 3.68
C LYS A 150 19.31 -7.50 3.64
N LEU A 151 18.13 -8.01 4.03
CA LEU A 151 16.92 -7.20 4.09
C LEU A 151 17.03 -6.09 5.14
N ARG A 152 17.58 -6.41 6.32
CA ARG A 152 17.84 -5.43 7.39
C ARG A 152 18.80 -4.34 6.92
N ASP A 153 19.89 -4.73 6.28
CA ASP A 153 20.91 -3.80 5.79
C ASP A 153 20.32 -2.90 4.68
N LEU A 154 19.50 -3.45 3.78
CA LEU A 154 18.74 -2.68 2.79
C LEU A 154 17.83 -1.63 3.44
N CYS A 155 17.06 -2.01 4.47
CA CYS A 155 16.23 -1.06 5.23
C CYS A 155 17.09 0.06 5.86
N GLY A 156 18.27 -0.30 6.40
CA GLY A 156 19.23 0.67 6.94
C GLY A 156 19.74 1.65 5.88
N THR A 157 20.12 1.15 4.71
CA THR A 157 20.55 1.99 3.57
C THR A 157 19.45 2.95 3.13
N ILE A 158 18.21 2.47 3.04
CA ILE A 158 17.05 3.28 2.64
C ILE A 158 16.82 4.41 3.66
N ARG A 159 16.81 4.10 4.96
CA ARG A 159 16.66 5.10 6.02
C ARG A 159 17.77 6.14 5.98
N SER A 160 19.03 5.71 5.89
CA SER A 160 20.18 6.62 5.82
C SER A 160 20.06 7.58 4.64
N LYS A 161 19.75 7.05 3.44
CA LYS A 161 19.58 7.88 2.24
C LYS A 161 18.44 8.90 2.38
N LEU A 162 17.28 8.49 2.90
CA LEU A 162 16.16 9.40 3.08
C LEU A 162 16.36 10.43 4.18
N ASN A 163 17.16 10.12 5.20
CA ASN A 163 17.54 11.07 6.24
C ASN A 163 18.55 12.10 5.71
N GLN A 164 19.50 11.69 4.86
CA GLN A 164 20.43 12.61 4.19
C GLN A 164 19.67 13.63 3.34
N GLU A 165 18.71 13.18 2.54
CA GLU A 165 17.84 14.04 1.72
C GLU A 165 16.91 14.94 2.59
N ALA A 166 16.68 14.58 3.84
CA ALA A 166 15.89 15.37 4.81
C ALA A 166 16.70 16.47 5.51
N GLY A 167 17.97 16.68 5.14
CA GLY A 167 18.88 17.56 5.88
C GLY A 167 19.43 16.94 7.17
N GLY A 168 19.54 15.61 7.23
CA GLY A 168 20.25 14.89 8.29
C GLY A 168 19.48 14.66 9.58
N ARG A 169 18.21 15.06 9.68
CA ARG A 169 17.37 14.71 10.84
C ARG A 169 17.04 13.23 10.79
N ASP A 170 17.27 12.52 11.90
CA ASP A 170 16.87 11.12 12.00
C ASP A 170 15.35 11.04 12.10
N THR A 171 14.71 10.81 10.96
CA THR A 171 13.29 10.49 10.91
C THR A 171 13.16 8.98 10.88
N MET A 172 12.65 8.40 11.97
CA MET A 172 12.34 6.97 11.97
C MET A 172 11.19 6.73 10.99
N VAL A 173 11.54 6.28 9.78
CA VAL A 173 10.57 5.83 8.79
C VAL A 173 10.34 4.34 9.00
N ASP A 174 9.10 3.99 9.31
CA ASP A 174 8.65 2.61 9.31
C ASP A 174 8.60 2.07 7.89
N ILE A 175 9.39 1.02 7.64
CA ILE A 175 9.45 0.32 6.38
C ILE A 175 8.78 -1.04 6.57
N LEU A 176 7.70 -1.26 5.84
CA LEU A 176 7.03 -2.56 5.81
C LEU A 176 7.65 -3.42 4.73
N CYS A 177 7.83 -4.71 5.01
CA CYS A 177 8.51 -5.65 4.12
C CYS A 177 7.52 -6.75 3.74
N CYS A 178 7.21 -6.92 2.45
CA CYS A 178 6.23 -7.90 2.00
C CYS A 178 6.56 -8.60 0.67
N SER A 179 5.91 -9.74 0.45
CA SER A 179 5.85 -10.43 -0.84
C SER A 179 4.41 -10.84 -1.13
N SER A 180 3.94 -10.59 -2.35
CA SER A 180 2.64 -11.11 -2.83
C SER A 180 2.71 -12.55 -3.34
N GLU A 181 3.91 -13.14 -3.46
CA GLU A 181 4.11 -14.43 -4.12
C GLU A 181 4.32 -15.57 -3.11
N LYS A 182 5.27 -15.40 -2.18
CA LYS A 182 5.74 -16.49 -1.31
C LYS A 182 5.24 -16.34 0.13
N SER A 183 5.17 -17.50 0.80
CA SER A 183 4.94 -17.66 2.23
C SER A 183 6.19 -18.32 2.84
N LEU A 184 6.52 -17.98 4.09
CA LEU A 184 7.45 -18.76 4.92
C LEU A 184 6.71 -19.76 5.82
N ASP A 185 5.38 -19.64 5.92
CA ASP A 185 4.55 -20.59 6.64
C ASP A 185 4.26 -21.80 5.73
N GLU A 186 4.95 -22.91 6.03
CA GLU A 186 4.78 -24.17 5.30
C GLU A 186 3.38 -24.78 5.49
N ARG A 187 2.72 -24.47 6.61
CA ARG A 187 1.37 -24.96 6.95
C ARG A 187 0.30 -24.13 6.26
N ASN A 188 0.51 -22.83 6.12
CA ASN A 188 -0.41 -21.92 5.46
C ASN A 188 0.25 -21.10 4.34
N LYS A 189 0.25 -21.68 3.13
CA LYS A 189 0.80 -21.03 1.93
C LYS A 189 -0.01 -19.82 1.44
N HIS A 190 -1.22 -19.62 1.97
CA HIS A 190 -2.05 -18.44 1.69
C HIS A 190 -1.60 -17.22 2.48
N ARG A 191 -0.97 -17.42 3.65
CA ARG A 191 -0.40 -16.35 4.46
C ARG A 191 0.91 -15.86 3.85
N LYS A 192 0.81 -14.88 2.97
CA LYS A 192 1.96 -14.31 2.26
C LYS A 192 2.82 -13.45 3.18
N LEU A 193 4.11 -13.38 2.87
CA LEU A 193 5.08 -12.65 3.69
C LEU A 193 4.72 -11.19 3.85
N GLY A 194 4.62 -10.71 5.09
CA GLY A 194 4.44 -9.30 5.39
C GLY A 194 3.08 -8.71 5.02
N ILE A 195 2.16 -9.51 4.46
CA ILE A 195 0.88 -9.01 3.95
C ILE A 195 -0.06 -8.64 5.09
N ASP A 196 -0.04 -9.38 6.20
CA ASP A 196 -0.89 -9.08 7.35
C ASP A 196 -0.48 -7.76 8.02
N GLU A 197 0.82 -7.48 8.08
CA GLU A 197 1.38 -6.24 8.60
C GLU A 197 1.00 -5.05 7.70
N VAL A 198 1.03 -5.23 6.38
CA VAL A 198 0.56 -4.19 5.44
C VAL A 198 -0.96 -4.01 5.53
N ARG A 199 -1.76 -5.08 5.67
CA ARG A 199 -3.21 -4.98 5.91
C ARG A 199 -3.50 -4.20 7.18
N TRP A 200 -2.81 -4.55 8.27
CA TRP A 200 -2.95 -3.86 9.54
C TRP A 200 -2.60 -2.38 9.40
N ALA A 201 -1.48 -2.04 8.76
CA ALA A 201 -1.10 -0.65 8.53
C ALA A 201 -2.14 0.15 7.71
N VAL A 202 -2.78 -0.49 6.70
CA VAL A 202 -3.87 0.12 5.92
C VAL A 202 -5.09 0.36 6.81
N LEU A 203 -5.51 -0.63 7.59
CA LEU A 203 -6.66 -0.51 8.50
C LEU A 203 -6.41 0.55 9.58
N SER A 204 -5.23 0.52 10.22
CA SER A 204 -4.81 1.50 11.22
C SER A 204 -4.77 2.92 10.68
N ALA A 205 -4.29 3.11 9.44
CA ALA A 205 -4.33 4.43 8.80
C ALA A 205 -5.76 4.97 8.64
N CYS A 206 -6.74 4.08 8.51
CA CYS A 206 -8.15 4.42 8.38
C CYS A 206 -8.91 4.44 9.72
N GLY A 207 -8.26 4.15 10.86
CA GLY A 207 -8.95 4.01 12.15
C GLY A 207 -9.88 2.79 12.20
N LEU A 208 -9.56 1.75 11.43
CA LEU A 208 -10.34 0.51 11.31
C LEU A 208 -9.66 -0.69 11.95
N GLU A 209 -8.59 -0.46 12.72
CA GLU A 209 -7.89 -1.51 13.44
C GLU A 209 -8.75 -2.11 14.56
N CYS A 210 -8.64 -3.42 14.70
CA CYS A 210 -9.18 -4.15 15.83
C CYS A 210 -8.08 -4.47 16.84
N ASP A 211 -8.44 -4.61 18.10
CA ASP A 211 -7.60 -5.21 19.11
C ASP A 211 -7.48 -6.74 18.90
N GLY A 212 -6.71 -7.40 19.77
CA GLY A 212 -6.47 -8.85 19.69
C GLY A 212 -7.73 -9.71 19.88
N GLU A 213 -8.82 -9.13 20.37
CA GLU A 213 -10.11 -9.79 20.55
C GLU A 213 -11.07 -9.52 19.39
N GLY A 214 -10.63 -8.75 18.39
CA GLY A 214 -11.44 -8.38 17.23
C GLY A 214 -12.36 -7.18 17.47
N ASN A 215 -12.30 -6.54 18.65
CA ASN A 215 -13.06 -5.33 18.92
C ASN A 215 -12.38 -4.15 18.22
N ARG A 216 -13.15 -3.30 17.53
CA ARG A 216 -12.60 -2.06 16.97
C ARG A 216 -12.07 -1.20 18.09
N LYS A 217 -10.82 -0.74 17.98
CA LYS A 217 -10.30 0.27 18.92
C LYS A 217 -11.15 1.53 18.76
N ARG A 218 -11.89 1.91 19.80
CA ARG A 218 -12.59 3.21 19.86
C ARG A 218 -11.54 4.30 20.07
N GLY A 219 -10.83 4.69 19.01
CA GLY A 219 -9.77 5.69 19.04
C GLY A 219 -9.97 6.80 18.02
N LEU A 220 -10.32 8.00 18.52
CA LEU A 220 -10.04 9.37 18.01
C LEU A 220 -10.19 9.75 16.52
N SER A 221 -10.67 8.91 15.60
CA SER A 221 -11.08 9.45 14.31
C SER A 221 -12.44 10.14 14.51
N GLN A 222 -12.44 11.48 14.60
CA GLN A 222 -13.64 12.22 14.19
C GLN A 222 -14.03 11.65 12.83
N ASP A 223 -15.26 11.15 12.71
CA ASP A 223 -15.83 10.82 11.41
C ASP A 223 -15.59 12.03 10.51
N ILE A 224 -14.94 11.83 9.37
CA ILE A 224 -14.82 12.90 8.39
C ILE A 224 -16.27 13.24 8.03
N LYS A 225 -16.74 14.41 8.47
CA LYS A 225 -17.94 15.01 7.92
C LYS A 225 -17.66 15.20 6.44
N ILE A 226 -18.17 14.29 5.63
CA ILE A 226 -18.37 14.57 4.21
C ILE A 226 -19.29 15.78 4.25
N LEU A 227 -18.77 16.93 3.85
CA LEU A 227 -19.57 18.15 3.76
C LEU A 227 -20.81 17.76 2.97
N GLU A 228 -21.95 17.80 3.65
CA GLU A 228 -23.23 17.89 2.96
C GLU A 228 -23.11 19.15 2.12
N GLU A 229 -23.45 19.04 0.84
CA GLU A 229 -23.57 20.20 -0.04
C GLU A 229 -24.67 21.10 0.54
N GLU A 230 -24.28 22.06 1.36
CA GLU A 230 -25.04 23.28 1.63
C GLU A 230 -24.05 24.44 1.52
N ASP A 231 -24.07 25.07 0.34
CA ASP A 231 -24.18 26.52 0.15
C ASP A 231 -23.69 26.90 -1.26
N GLU A 232 -24.59 26.77 -2.25
CA GLU A 232 -24.91 27.75 -3.31
C GLU A 232 -26.13 27.29 -4.13
#